data_AF-A0AB74V3A4-F1
#
_entry.id   AF-A0AB74V3A4-F1
#
_cell.length_a   1.000
_cell.length_b   1.000
_cell.length_c   1.000
_cell.angle_alpha   90.00
_cell.angle_beta   90.00
_cell.angle_gamma   90.00
#
_symmetry.space_group_name_H-M   'P 1'
#
loop_
_entity.id
_entity.type
_entity.pdbx_description
1 polymer ?
#
loop_
_entity_poly.entity_id
_entity_poly.type
_entity_poly.pdbx_seq_one_letter_code
_entity_poly.pdbx_strand_id
1 'polypeptide(L)'
;MTQHHRSIWLATLVTPWAVPMGLNLLALLFGLFTKGIGALKGRDDLYLVFGYTLPATYTAMLVIGLPYVLCLRARGVLTFLPVCIGAMIAAIVVSPAYVWILFGSTSLHAEDILIYALFGLLSGIVFCLVAGITFRPSGRAKEPRAA
;
A
#
# COMPACT_ATOMS: atom_id res chain seq x y z
N MET A 1 25.74 2.27 8.10
CA MET A 1 24.47 3.03 7.90
C MET A 1 23.63 2.59 6.69
N THR A 2 24.04 1.58 5.90
CA THR A 2 23.40 1.21 4.63
C THR A 2 22.18 0.28 4.74
N GLN A 3 22.03 -0.44 5.86
CA GLN A 3 21.00 -1.48 6.00
C GLN A 3 19.56 -0.93 6.00
N HIS A 4 19.32 0.25 6.59
CA HIS A 4 18.00 0.91 6.58
C HIS A 4 17.63 1.59 5.25
N HIS A 5 18.62 1.98 4.44
CA HIS A 5 18.31 2.63 3.16
C HIS A 5 17.87 1.61 2.12
N ARG A 6 18.47 0.42 2.14
CA ARG A 6 18.14 -0.68 1.23
C ARG A 6 16.76 -1.28 1.54
N SER A 7 16.34 -1.34 2.81
CA SER A 7 15.03 -1.90 3.18
C SER A 7 13.85 -1.03 2.76
N ILE A 8 13.97 0.29 2.83
CA ILE A 8 12.90 1.22 2.41
C ILE A 8 12.67 1.14 0.90
N TRP A 9 13.74 1.18 0.09
CA TRP A 9 13.61 1.05 -1.36
C TRP A 9 13.02 -0.29 -1.79
N LEU A 10 13.42 -1.38 -1.12
CA LEU A 10 12.86 -2.69 -1.36
C LEU A 10 11.37 -2.73 -0.98
N ALA A 11 10.99 -2.16 0.17
CA ALA A 11 9.60 -2.04 0.56
C ALA A 11 8.77 -1.21 -0.45
N THR A 12 9.31 -0.09 -0.95
CA THR A 12 8.66 0.73 -1.99
C THR A 12 8.41 -0.05 -3.27
N LEU A 13 9.30 -0.97 -3.66
CA LEU A 13 9.13 -1.79 -4.85
C LEU A 13 8.18 -2.98 -4.65
N VAL A 14 8.16 -3.56 -3.44
CA VAL A 14 7.37 -4.77 -3.15
C VAL A 14 5.94 -4.44 -2.72
N THR A 15 5.73 -3.40 -1.92
CA THR A 15 4.40 -3.03 -1.39
C THR A 15 3.32 -2.82 -2.46
N PRO A 16 3.59 -2.21 -3.64
CA PRO A 16 2.59 -2.06 -4.69
C PRO A 16 2.00 -3.38 -5.21
N TRP A 17 2.67 -4.52 -4.98
CA TRP A 17 2.19 -5.85 -5.33
C TRP A 17 1.18 -6.43 -4.34
N ALA A 18 1.16 -5.93 -3.10
CA ALA A 18 0.28 -6.46 -2.05
C ALA A 18 -1.20 -6.33 -2.42
N VAL A 19 -1.59 -5.19 -2.99
CA VAL A 19 -2.97 -4.90 -3.38
C VAL A 19 -3.44 -5.78 -4.54
N PRO A 20 -2.77 -5.83 -5.72
CA PRO A 20 -3.20 -6.69 -6.80
C PRO A 20 -3.14 -8.17 -6.44
N MET A 21 -2.13 -8.63 -5.69
CA MET A 21 -2.10 -10.02 -5.24
C MET A 21 -3.23 -10.34 -4.26
N GLY A 22 -3.51 -9.42 -3.32
CA GLY A 22 -4.60 -9.57 -2.35
C GLY A 22 -5.98 -9.62 -3.03
N LEU A 23 -6.24 -8.70 -3.98
CA LEU A 23 -7.48 -8.68 -4.76
C LEU A 23 -7.66 -9.98 -5.56
N ASN A 24 -6.60 -10.47 -6.20
CA ASN A 24 -6.66 -11.69 -6.99
C ASN A 24 -6.85 -12.95 -6.13
N LEU A 25 -6.22 -12.99 -4.97
CA LEU A 25 -6.43 -14.08 -4.01
C LEU A 25 -7.86 -14.07 -3.46
N LEU A 26 -8.38 -12.89 -3.12
CA LEU A 26 -9.75 -12.74 -2.63
C LEU A 26 -10.79 -13.13 -3.69
N ALA A 27 -10.61 -12.66 -4.92
CA ALA A 27 -11.47 -13.01 -6.05
C ALA A 27 -11.42 -14.52 -6.36
N LEU A 28 -10.25 -15.14 -6.29
CA LEU A 28 -10.09 -16.60 -6.44
C LEU A 28 -10.87 -17.34 -5.34
N LEU A 29 -10.67 -16.97 -4.07
CA LEU A 29 -11.32 -17.62 -2.94
C LEU A 29 -12.83 -17.48 -3.03
N PHE A 30 -13.32 -16.26 -3.26
CA PHE A 30 -14.75 -15.99 -3.41
C PHE A 30 -15.35 -16.76 -4.58
N GLY A 31 -14.66 -16.80 -5.72
CA GLY A 31 -15.06 -17.61 -6.87
C GLY A 31 -15.12 -19.10 -6.55
N LEU A 32 -14.13 -19.62 -5.83
CA LEU A 32 -14.11 -21.03 -5.40
C LEU A 32 -15.30 -21.37 -4.49
N PHE A 33 -15.60 -20.51 -3.52
CA PHE A 33 -16.70 -20.73 -2.57
C PHE A 33 -18.09 -20.59 -3.20
N THR A 34 -18.24 -19.74 -4.22
CA THR A 34 -19.55 -19.46 -4.84
C THR A 34 -19.83 -20.28 -6.09
N LYS A 35 -18.82 -20.52 -6.93
CA LYS A 35 -18.95 -21.14 -8.26
C LYS A 35 -18.12 -22.42 -8.42
N GLY A 36 -17.37 -22.83 -7.40
CA GLY A 36 -16.52 -24.02 -7.45
C GLY A 36 -15.43 -23.92 -8.53
N ILE A 37 -15.15 -25.03 -9.22
CA ILE A 37 -14.10 -25.13 -10.25
C ILE A 37 -14.42 -24.26 -11.48
N GLY A 38 -15.70 -23.90 -11.67
CA GLY A 38 -16.13 -22.99 -12.74
C GLY A 38 -15.51 -21.59 -12.65
N ALA A 39 -15.04 -21.17 -11.46
CA ALA A 39 -14.36 -19.90 -11.26
C ALA A 39 -12.96 -19.82 -11.89
N LEU A 40 -12.40 -20.94 -12.36
CA LEU A 40 -11.14 -20.96 -13.10
C LEU A 40 -11.31 -20.69 -14.60
N LYS A 41 -12.53 -20.78 -15.15
CA LYS A 41 -12.81 -20.51 -16.58
C LYS A 41 -13.16 -19.03 -16.78
N GLY A 42 -12.40 -18.32 -17.61
CA GLY A 42 -12.65 -16.93 -17.99
C GLY A 42 -11.96 -15.91 -17.08
N ARG A 43 -10.63 -15.94 -17.03
CA ARG A 43 -9.79 -15.09 -16.15
C ARG A 43 -9.17 -13.90 -16.87
N ASP A 44 -9.71 -13.48 -18.01
CA ASP A 44 -9.18 -12.35 -18.78
C ASP A 44 -9.22 -11.03 -17.97
N ASP A 45 -10.15 -10.93 -17.02
CA ASP A 45 -10.27 -9.82 -16.06
C ASP A 45 -9.00 -9.61 -15.20
N LEU A 46 -8.18 -10.65 -14.96
CA LEU A 46 -6.93 -10.50 -14.21
C LEU A 46 -5.93 -9.59 -14.90
N TYR A 47 -5.83 -9.66 -16.22
CA TYR A 47 -4.89 -8.85 -16.98
C TYR A 47 -5.28 -7.37 -16.92
N LEU A 48 -6.58 -7.08 -16.95
CA LEU A 48 -7.11 -5.73 -16.74
C LEU A 48 -6.84 -5.24 -15.32
N VAL A 49 -7.08 -6.08 -14.30
CA VAL A 49 -6.81 -5.72 -12.90
C VAL A 49 -5.32 -5.42 -12.72
N PHE A 50 -4.41 -6.29 -13.16
CA PHE A 50 -2.97 -6.04 -13.03
C PHE A 50 -2.50 -4.84 -13.85
N GLY A 51 -2.95 -4.73 -15.11
CA GLY A 51 -2.60 -3.63 -16.01
C GLY A 51 -3.06 -2.27 -15.51
N TYR A 52 -4.18 -2.22 -14.78
CA TYR A 52 -4.73 -0.97 -14.24
C TYR A 52 -4.23 -0.66 -12.82
N THR A 53 -4.23 -1.65 -11.93
CA THR A 53 -3.95 -1.43 -10.50
C THR A 53 -2.46 -1.26 -10.22
N LEU A 54 -1.56 -1.95 -10.93
CA LEU A 54 -0.12 -1.80 -10.70
C LEU A 54 0.38 -0.39 -11.00
N PRO A 55 0.08 0.22 -12.17
CA PRO A 55 0.48 1.61 -12.41
C PRO A 55 -0.08 2.56 -11.36
N ALA A 56 -1.35 2.39 -10.97
CA ALA A 56 -1.97 3.21 -9.94
C ALA A 56 -1.21 3.14 -8.61
N THR A 57 -0.93 1.92 -8.12
CA THR A 57 -0.28 1.71 -6.82
C THR A 57 1.18 2.13 -6.84
N TYR A 58 1.91 1.90 -7.95
CA TYR A 58 3.27 2.40 -8.10
C TYR A 58 3.33 3.92 -8.14
N THR A 59 2.41 4.57 -8.87
CA THR A 59 2.36 6.03 -8.95
C THR A 59 2.02 6.61 -7.57
N ALA A 60 1.02 6.06 -6.88
CA ALA A 60 0.68 6.45 -5.51
C ALA A 60 1.88 6.30 -4.55
N MET A 61 2.58 5.17 -4.65
CA MET A 61 3.71 4.88 -3.78
C MET A 61 4.91 5.78 -4.08
N LEU A 62 5.21 6.09 -5.33
CA LEU A 62 6.34 6.94 -5.70
C LEU A 62 6.07 8.43 -5.47
N VAL A 63 4.86 8.90 -5.77
CA VAL A 63 4.50 10.32 -5.71
C VAL A 63 4.10 10.76 -4.30
N ILE A 64 3.47 9.88 -3.52
CA ILE A 64 2.94 10.22 -2.19
C ILE A 64 3.61 9.38 -1.11
N GLY A 65 3.60 8.06 -1.26
CA GLY A 65 4.09 7.14 -0.22
C GLY A 65 5.57 7.35 0.13
N LEU A 66 6.44 7.39 -0.87
CA LEU A 66 7.88 7.54 -0.73
C LEU A 66 8.26 8.89 -0.09
N PRO A 67 7.82 10.06 -0.61
CA PRO A 67 8.14 11.33 0.02
C PRO A 67 7.56 11.43 1.44
N TYR A 68 6.37 10.88 1.70
CA TYR A 68 5.80 10.82 3.03
C TYR A 68 6.67 10.02 4.01
N VAL A 69 7.09 8.82 3.63
CA VAL A 69 7.97 7.97 4.46
C VAL A 69 9.34 8.63 4.67
N LEU A 70 9.92 9.24 3.64
CA LEU A 70 11.19 9.96 3.76
C LEU A 70 11.07 11.17 4.69
N CYS A 71 9.95 11.90 4.65
CA CYS A 71 9.66 13.00 5.57
C CYS A 71 9.53 12.51 7.03
N LEU A 72 8.79 11.42 7.27
CA LEU A 72 8.69 10.81 8.61
C LEU A 72 10.06 10.35 9.12
N ARG A 73 10.89 9.79 8.24
CA ARG A 73 12.26 9.39 8.56
C ARG A 73 13.14 10.59 8.90
N ALA A 74 13.08 11.66 8.12
CA ALA A 74 13.85 12.88 8.36
C ALA A 74 13.50 13.52 9.72
N ARG A 75 12.23 13.41 10.13
CA ARG A 75 11.74 13.87 11.44
C ARG A 75 11.99 12.89 12.59
N GLY A 76 12.54 11.71 12.33
CA GLY A 76 12.80 10.68 13.34
C GLY A 76 11.54 10.07 13.96
N VAL A 77 10.38 10.21 13.32
CA VAL A 77 9.06 9.72 13.80
C VAL A 77 8.54 8.55 12.95
N LEU A 78 9.42 7.89 12.20
CA LEU A 78 9.06 6.74 11.38
C LEU A 78 8.70 5.53 12.27
N THR A 79 7.42 5.41 12.58
CA THR A 79 6.84 4.27 13.30
C THR A 79 5.74 3.62 12.47
N PHE A 80 5.33 2.41 12.90
CA PHE A 80 4.29 1.63 12.26
C PHE A 80 2.96 2.41 12.09
N LEU A 81 2.53 3.11 13.15
CA LEU A 81 1.24 3.81 13.20
C LEU A 81 1.09 4.92 12.14
N PRO A 82 1.98 5.93 12.05
CA PRO A 82 1.88 7.00 11.05
C PRO A 82 2.00 6.47 9.62
N VAL A 83 2.80 5.43 9.38
CA VAL A 83 2.89 4.81 8.05
C VAL A 83 1.55 4.17 7.66
N CYS A 84 0.92 3.42 8.56
CA CYS A 84 -0.39 2.82 8.30
C CYS A 84 -1.50 3.87 8.10
N ILE A 85 -1.54 4.89 8.95
CA ILE A 85 -2.51 6.00 8.83
C ILE A 85 -2.31 6.73 7.50
N GLY A 86 -1.06 7.08 7.17
CA GLY A 86 -0.72 7.72 5.91
C GLY A 86 -1.11 6.88 4.70
N ALA A 87 -0.89 5.56 4.75
CA ALA A 87 -1.28 4.64 3.70
C ALA A 87 -2.81 4.53 3.53
N MET A 88 -3.58 4.51 4.62
CA MET A 88 -5.05 4.55 4.56
C MET A 88 -5.54 5.85 3.90
N ILE A 89 -5.06 7.01 4.36
CA ILE A 89 -5.45 8.30 3.82
C ILE A 89 -5.08 8.40 2.33
N ALA A 90 -3.85 8.00 1.98
CA ALA A 90 -3.41 7.98 0.59
C ALA A 90 -4.30 7.08 -0.28
N ALA A 91 -4.68 5.90 0.19
CA ALA A 91 -5.58 5.01 -0.55
C ALA A 91 -6.97 5.61 -0.75
N ILE A 92 -7.55 6.23 0.29
CA ILE A 92 -8.87 6.89 0.22
C ILE A 92 -8.87 8.05 -0.78
N VAL A 93 -7.77 8.78 -0.92
CA VAL A 93 -7.67 9.93 -1.82
C VAL A 93 -7.28 9.52 -3.24
N VAL A 94 -6.25 8.69 -3.39
CA VAL A 94 -5.67 8.36 -4.70
C VAL A 94 -6.57 7.43 -5.50
N SER A 95 -7.24 6.48 -4.85
CA SER A 95 -8.10 5.51 -5.56
C SER A 95 -9.22 6.19 -6.34
N PRO A 96 -10.07 7.06 -5.74
CA PRO A 96 -11.08 7.78 -6.50
C PRO A 96 -10.49 8.81 -7.47
N ALA A 97 -9.40 9.49 -7.12
CA ALA A 97 -8.75 10.41 -8.07
C ALA A 97 -8.29 9.68 -9.34
N TYR A 98 -7.72 8.48 -9.20
CA TYR A 98 -7.27 7.66 -10.31
C TYR A 98 -8.45 7.17 -11.17
N VAL A 99 -9.54 6.71 -10.55
CA VAL A 99 -10.78 6.32 -11.26
C VAL A 99 -11.37 7.51 -12.02
N TRP A 100 -11.41 8.69 -11.39
CA TRP A 100 -11.92 9.91 -12.02
C TRP A 100 -11.10 10.31 -13.25
N ILE A 101 -9.76 10.27 -13.15
CA ILE A 101 -8.86 10.60 -14.27
C ILE A 101 -9.08 9.67 -15.47
N LEU A 102 -9.36 8.38 -15.23
CA LEU A 102 -9.43 7.39 -16.32
C LEU A 102 -10.83 7.21 -16.90
N PHE A 103 -11.87 7.34 -16.08
CA PHE A 103 -13.26 7.08 -16.48
C PHE A 103 -14.13 8.34 -16.51
N GLY A 104 -13.60 9.51 -16.12
CA GLY A 104 -14.29 10.80 -16.15
C GLY A 104 -15.46 10.94 -15.17
N SER A 105 -15.74 9.91 -14.36
CA SER A 105 -16.83 9.88 -13.39
C SER A 105 -16.46 9.04 -12.17
N THR A 106 -16.92 9.47 -11.01
CA THR A 106 -16.73 8.76 -9.73
C THR A 106 -17.99 8.87 -8.89
N SER A 107 -18.66 7.75 -8.65
CA SER A 107 -19.70 7.61 -7.64
C SER A 107 -19.07 7.01 -6.38
N LEU A 108 -18.54 7.86 -5.50
CA LEU A 108 -17.99 7.45 -4.20
C LEU A 108 -19.14 7.12 -3.25
N HIS A 109 -19.32 5.85 -2.91
CA HIS A 109 -20.21 5.44 -1.84
C HIS A 109 -19.43 5.33 -0.53
N ALA A 110 -20.11 5.50 0.62
CA ALA A 110 -19.47 5.43 1.92
C ALA A 110 -18.83 4.04 2.19
N GLU A 111 -19.39 3.00 1.59
CA GLU A 111 -18.87 1.63 1.63
C GLU A 111 -17.51 1.48 0.91
N ASP A 112 -17.28 2.24 -0.15
CA ASP A 112 -16.01 2.23 -0.89
C ASP A 112 -14.86 2.79 -0.05
N ILE A 113 -15.14 3.77 0.81
CA ILE A 113 -14.13 4.39 1.70
C ILE A 113 -13.54 3.34 2.63
N LEU A 114 -14.38 2.47 3.20
CA LEU A 114 -13.93 1.42 4.10
C LEU A 114 -13.04 0.41 3.38
N ILE A 115 -13.40 0.07 2.14
CA ILE A 115 -12.62 -0.84 1.28
C ILE A 115 -11.24 -0.23 0.98
N TYR A 116 -11.18 1.03 0.57
CA TYR A 116 -9.91 1.71 0.31
C TYR A 116 -9.05 1.85 1.56
N ALA A 117 -9.66 2.14 2.71
CA ALA A 117 -8.97 2.18 3.99
C ALA A 117 -8.35 0.83 4.35
N LEU A 118 -9.08 -0.27 4.18
CA LEU A 118 -8.59 -1.64 4.41
C LEU A 118 -7.39 -1.97 3.51
N PHE A 119 -7.46 -1.66 2.21
CA PHE A 119 -6.34 -1.89 1.31
C PHE A 119 -5.14 -1.00 1.64
N GLY A 120 -5.36 0.26 1.99
CA GLY A 120 -4.32 1.17 2.45
C GLY A 120 -3.64 0.67 3.73
N LEU A 121 -4.43 0.17 4.69
CA LEU A 121 -3.93 -0.42 5.92
C LEU A 121 -3.06 -1.66 5.63
N LEU A 122 -3.56 -2.61 4.84
CA LEU A 122 -2.82 -3.82 4.46
C LEU A 122 -1.50 -3.47 3.74
N SER A 123 -1.55 -2.50 2.82
CA SER A 123 -0.37 -2.00 2.12
C SER A 123 0.65 -1.40 3.10
N GLY A 124 0.20 -0.59 4.05
CA GLY A 124 1.04 -0.02 5.11
C GLY A 124 1.68 -1.08 6.01
N ILE A 125 0.93 -2.14 6.37
CA ILE A 125 1.44 -3.28 7.14
C ILE A 125 2.54 -3.99 6.36
N VAL A 126 2.29 -4.36 5.10
CA VAL A 126 3.28 -5.03 4.24
C VAL A 126 4.52 -4.15 4.08
N PHE A 127 4.35 -2.85 3.85
CA PHE A 127 5.48 -1.92 3.79
C PHE A 127 6.30 -1.93 5.08
N CYS A 128 5.66 -1.81 6.24
CA CYS A 128 6.37 -1.81 7.52
C CYS A 128 7.14 -3.12 7.75
N LEU A 129 6.53 -4.27 7.43
CA LEU A 129 7.16 -5.58 7.56
C LEU A 129 8.40 -5.71 6.65
N VAL A 130 8.28 -5.32 5.38
CA VAL A 130 9.38 -5.40 4.41
C VAL A 130 10.48 -4.38 4.72
N ALA A 131 10.11 -3.18 5.18
CA ALA A 131 11.06 -2.13 5.55
C ALA A 131 11.75 -2.40 6.91
N GLY A 132 11.21 -3.33 7.72
CA GLY A 132 11.68 -3.60 9.08
C GLY A 132 11.30 -2.52 10.10
N ILE A 133 10.20 -1.80 9.86
CA ILE A 133 9.70 -0.75 10.76
C ILE A 133 8.93 -1.39 11.91
N THR A 134 9.29 -1.05 13.15
CA THR A 134 8.66 -1.58 14.36
C THR A 134 7.69 -0.58 15.00
N PHE A 135 6.89 -1.05 15.96
CA PHE A 135 5.97 -0.21 16.74
C PHE A 135 6.68 0.78 17.67
N ARG A 136 7.95 0.53 17.99
CA ARG A 136 8.71 1.40 18.88
C ARG A 136 9.29 2.56 18.07
N PRO A 137 9.17 3.81 18.53
CA PRO A 137 9.94 4.91 17.96
C PRO A 137 11.39 4.47 17.89
N SER A 138 11.99 4.58 16.70
CA SER A 138 13.44 4.61 16.52
C SER A 138 13.94 5.90 17.20
N GLY A 139 13.78 5.97 18.52
CA GLY A 139 14.30 7.04 19.35
C GLY A 139 15.80 7.00 19.18
N ARG A 140 16.32 8.07 18.57
CA ARG A 140 17.71 8.53 18.64
C ARG A 140 18.74 7.42 18.88
N ALA A 141 19.56 7.17 17.86
CA ALA A 141 20.97 6.92 18.17
C ALA A 141 21.37 7.96 19.24
N LYS A 142 21.68 7.48 20.45
CA LYS A 142 22.18 8.32 21.54
C LYS A 142 23.27 9.19 20.93
N GLU A 143 23.05 10.50 20.93
CA GLU A 143 24.12 11.46 20.82
C GLU A 143 25.15 11.05 21.90
N PRO A 144 26.39 10.70 21.54
CA PRO A 144 27.41 10.46 22.54
C PRO A 144 27.53 11.77 23.32
N ARG A 145 27.27 11.71 24.63
CA ARG A 145 27.59 12.82 25.53
C ARG A 145 29.08 13.10 25.32
N ALA A 146 29.39 14.26 24.75
CA ALA A 146 30.73 14.82 24.84
C ALA A 146 31.02 15.00 26.34
N ALA A 147 32.02 14.26 26.81
CA ALA A 147 32.66 14.45 28.10
C ALA A 147 33.72 15.54 27.98
#